data_AF-A0A1X7VBL7-F1
#
_entry.id   AF-A0A1X7VBL7-F1
#
_cell.length_a   1.000
_cell.length_b   1.000
_cell.length_c   1.000
_cell.angle_alpha   90.00
_cell.angle_beta   90.00
_cell.angle_gamma   90.00
#
_symmetry.space_group_name_H-M   'P 1'
#
loop_
_entity.id
_entity.type
_entity.pdbx_description
1 polymer ?
#
loop_
_entity_poly.entity_id
_entity_poly.type
_entity_poly.pdbx_seq_one_letter_code
_entity_poly.pdbx_strand_id
1 'polypeptide(L)'
;MVVCTKLVQWLAIAAFFMELWYGLVVGWFPINISPQLYQVLLPMPLYAIMLLGCYSLIAVGYQLMTFSDCPEAADEIKQEIQMAKRDLASKGFKF
;
A
#
# COMPACT_ATOMS: atom_id res chain seq x y z
N MET A 1 -1.05 -16.63 -21.18
CA MET A 1 -1.80 -17.02 -19.96
C MET A 1 -1.72 -15.82 -19.03
N VAL A 2 -2.80 -15.04 -18.87
CA VAL A 2 -2.77 -13.81 -18.09
C VAL A 2 -2.60 -14.20 -16.63
N VAL A 3 -1.39 -14.01 -16.09
CA VAL A 3 -1.15 -14.13 -14.65
C VAL A 3 -1.92 -12.99 -14.00
N CYS A 4 -3.06 -13.28 -13.37
CA CYS A 4 -3.76 -12.28 -12.56
C CYS A 4 -2.81 -11.84 -11.45
N THR A 5 -2.25 -10.64 -11.60
CA THR A 5 -1.42 -10.02 -10.57
C THR A 5 -2.24 -9.88 -9.30
N LYS A 6 -1.60 -9.88 -8.13
CA LYS A 6 -2.28 -9.70 -6.84
C LYS A 6 -3.15 -8.44 -6.83
N LEU A 7 -2.72 -7.39 -7.52
CA LEU A 7 -3.48 -6.15 -7.72
C LEU A 7 -4.79 -6.39 -8.48
N VAL A 8 -4.78 -7.13 -9.58
CA VAL A 8 -6.00 -7.47 -10.34
C VAL A 8 -6.97 -8.29 -9.49
N GLN A 9 -6.46 -9.21 -8.66
CA GLN A 9 -7.30 -9.97 -7.73
C GLN A 9 -8.01 -9.05 -6.72
N TRP A 10 -7.28 -8.11 -6.10
CA TRP A 10 -7.87 -7.16 -5.15
C TRP A 10 -8.86 -6.19 -5.79
N LEU A 11 -8.56 -5.70 -7.00
CA LEU A 11 -9.47 -4.83 -7.75
C LEU A 11 -10.77 -5.55 -8.11
N ALA A 12 -10.70 -6.82 -8.52
CA ALA A 12 -11.88 -7.61 -8.83
C ALA A 12 -12.79 -7.81 -7.60
N ILE A 13 -12.20 -8.10 -6.43
CA ILE A 13 -12.95 -8.21 -5.17
C ILE A 13 -13.61 -6.89 -4.80
N ALA A 14 -12.88 -5.77 -4.92
CA ALA A 14 -13.41 -4.44 -4.63
C ALA A 14 -14.57 -4.07 -5.58
N ALA A 15 -14.44 -4.39 -6.88
CA ALA A 15 -15.50 -4.17 -7.86
C ALA A 15 -16.77 -4.97 -7.52
N PHE A 16 -16.63 -6.25 -7.18
CA PHE A 16 -17.76 -7.08 -6.75
C PHE A 16 -18.47 -6.52 -5.51
N PHE A 17 -17.70 -6.03 -4.52
CA PHE A 17 -18.26 -5.40 -3.34
C PHE A 17 -19.02 -4.10 -3.66
N MET A 18 -18.49 -3.29 -4.57
CA MET A 18 -19.14 -2.06 -5.05
C MET A 18 -20.44 -2.35 -5.80
N GLU A 19 -20.47 -3.39 -6.63
CA GLU A 19 -21.69 -3.84 -7.32
C GLU A 19 -22.76 -4.31 -6.32
N LEU A 20 -22.36 -5.07 -5.31
CA LEU A 20 -23.25 -5.52 -4.24
C LEU A 20 -23.83 -4.32 -3.46
N TRP A 21 -22.99 -3.37 -3.07
CA TRP A 21 -23.42 -2.14 -2.40
C TRP A 21 -24.39 -1.33 -3.28
N TYR A 22 -24.08 -1.17 -4.58
CA TYR A 22 -24.94 -0.46 -5.51
C TYR A 22 -26.32 -1.13 -5.65
N GLY A 23 -26.36 -2.46 -5.76
CA GLY A 23 -27.61 -3.23 -5.79
C GLY A 23 -28.45 -3.08 -4.50
N LEU A 24 -27.79 -2.97 -3.34
CA LEU A 24 -28.43 -2.68 -2.06
C LEU A 24 -29.02 -1.26 -2.01
N VAL A 25 -28.31 -0.26 -2.52
CA VAL A 25 -28.77 1.14 -2.55
C VAL A 25 -29.93 1.34 -3.52
N VAL A 26 -29.89 0.71 -4.70
CA VAL A 26 -30.96 0.77 -5.71
C VAL A 26 -32.21 0.00 -5.28
N GLY A 27 -32.12 -0.85 -4.24
CA GLY A 27 -33.25 -1.61 -3.73
C GLY A 27 -33.65 -2.79 -4.62
N TRP A 28 -32.69 -3.39 -5.32
CA TRP A 28 -32.94 -4.61 -6.12
C TRP A 28 -33.41 -5.79 -5.29
N PHE A 29 -33.05 -5.82 -4.00
CA PHE A 29 -33.49 -6.84 -3.08
C PHE A 29 -34.70 -6.35 -2.28
N PRO A 30 -35.76 -7.17 -2.11
CA PRO A 30 -36.94 -6.84 -1.31
C PRO A 30 -36.63 -6.97 0.19
N ILE A 31 -35.59 -6.27 0.68
CA ILE A 31 -35.16 -6.27 2.08
C ILE A 31 -35.72 -4.99 2.71
N ASN A 32 -36.45 -5.13 3.82
CA ASN A 32 -37.01 -4.00 4.54
C ASN A 32 -35.91 -3.33 5.37
N ILE A 33 -35.12 -2.44 4.74
CA ILE A 33 -34.03 -1.72 5.39
C ILE A 33 -34.60 -0.52 6.15
N SER A 34 -34.19 -0.36 7.40
CA SER A 34 -34.62 0.78 8.21
C SER A 34 -34.08 2.10 7.62
N PRO A 35 -34.85 3.21 7.70
CA PRO A 35 -34.41 4.50 7.17
C PRO A 35 -33.06 4.98 7.73
N GLN A 36 -32.79 4.65 8.99
CA GLN A 36 -31.53 4.99 9.66
C GLN A 36 -30.34 4.25 9.04
N LEU A 37 -30.52 2.97 8.68
CA LEU A 37 -29.45 2.20 8.07
C LEU A 37 -29.17 2.67 6.63
N TYR A 38 -30.21 3.07 5.89
CA TYR A 38 -30.05 3.63 4.54
C TYR A 38 -29.21 4.92 4.53
N GLN A 39 -29.40 5.79 5.54
CA GLN A 39 -28.61 7.02 5.70
C GLN A 39 -27.11 6.75 5.91
N VAL A 40 -26.77 5.63 6.55
CA VAL A 40 -25.36 5.22 6.77
C VAL A 40 -24.82 4.45 5.57
N LEU A 41 -25.66 3.66 4.90
CA LEU A 41 -25.30 2.86 3.73
C LEU A 41 -24.93 3.74 2.53
N LEU A 42 -25.65 4.84 2.31
CA LEU A 42 -25.44 5.75 1.18
C LEU A 42 -24.00 6.34 1.13
N PRO A 43 -23.42 6.90 2.21
CA PRO A 43 -22.04 7.39 2.20
C PRO A 43 -20.97 6.31 2.46
N MET A 44 -21.33 5.03 2.57
CA MET A 44 -20.40 3.96 2.97
C MET A 44 -19.14 3.83 2.09
N PRO A 45 -19.21 3.92 0.74
CA PRO A 45 -18.01 3.86 -0.10
C PRO A 45 -17.08 5.06 0.11
N LEU A 46 -17.64 6.24 0.42
CA LEU A 46 -16.86 7.43 0.71
C LEU A 46 -16.06 7.26 2.00
N TYR A 47 -16.68 6.70 3.05
CA TYR A 47 -15.98 6.37 4.28
C TYR A 47 -14.87 5.34 4.07
N ALA A 48 -15.09 4.34 3.21
CA ALA A 48 -14.06 3.36 2.88
C ALA A 48 -12.84 4.00 2.19
N ILE A 49 -13.06 4.92 1.24
CA ILE A 49 -11.98 5.66 0.57
C ILE A 49 -11.22 6.55 1.56
N MET A 50 -11.93 7.24 2.46
CA MET A 50 -11.30 8.06 3.50
C MET A 50 -10.40 7.23 4.42
N LEU A 51 -10.88 6.07 4.88
CA LEU A 51 -10.12 5.17 5.73
C LEU A 51 -8.89 4.61 5.01
N LEU A 52 -9.03 4.21 3.75
CA LEU A 52 -7.91 3.76 2.91
C LEU A 52 -6.89 4.88 2.71
N GLY A 53 -7.34 6.11 2.48
CA GLY A 53 -6.49 7.29 2.39
C GLY A 53 -5.67 7.51 3.67
N CYS A 54 -6.34 7.55 4.82
CA CYS A 54 -5.68 7.68 6.12
C CYS A 54 -4.70 6.53 6.40
N TYR A 55 -5.11 5.28 6.14
CA TYR A 55 -4.24 4.12 6.30
C TYR A 55 -3.01 4.20 5.42
N SER A 56 -3.17 4.60 4.15
CA SER A 56 -2.06 4.73 3.21
C SER A 56 -1.05 5.79 3.66
N LEU A 57 -1.52 6.94 4.16
CA LEU A 57 -0.67 7.99 4.69
C LEU A 57 0.09 7.53 5.93
N ILE A 58 -0.57 6.83 6.86
CA ILE A 58 0.08 6.29 8.06
C ILE A 58 1.11 5.22 7.68
N ALA A 59 0.76 4.29 6.79
CA ALA A 59 1.66 3.21 6.38
C ALA A 59 2.91 3.74 5.67
N VAL A 60 2.73 4.67 4.73
CA VAL A 60 3.86 5.31 4.04
C VAL A 60 4.67 6.17 5.01
N GLY A 61 4.02 6.96 5.85
CA GLY A 61 4.68 7.78 6.86
C GLY A 61 5.50 6.94 7.85
N TYR A 62 4.94 5.82 8.32
CA TYR A 62 5.64 4.89 9.21
C TYR A 62 6.86 4.26 8.53
N GLN A 63 6.70 3.77 7.29
CA GLN A 63 7.83 3.23 6.53
C GLN A 63 8.94 4.27 6.32
N LEU A 64 8.58 5.51 5.95
CA LEU A 64 9.54 6.59 5.77
C LEU A 64 10.27 6.97 7.07
N MET A 65 9.58 6.97 8.20
CA MET A 65 10.20 7.19 9.51
C MET A 65 11.15 6.04 9.88
N THR A 66 10.78 4.79 9.60
CA THR A 66 11.61 3.62 9.88
C THR A 66 12.85 3.52 8.98
N PHE A 67 12.82 4.04 7.75
CA PHE A 67 13.98 4.07 6.86
C PHE A 67 15.12 5.01 7.33
N SER A 68 14.90 5.85 8.36
CA SER A 68 15.91 6.81 8.80
C SER A 68 17.08 6.18 9.56
N ASP A 69 16.92 5.00 10.16
CA ASP A 69 17.94 4.42 11.05
C ASP A 69 18.41 3.03 10.57
N CYS A 70 19.16 3.01 9.48
CA CYS A 70 20.15 1.95 9.25
C CYS A 70 21.58 2.54 9.30
N PRO A 71 22.04 3.03 10.47
CA PRO A 71 23.44 3.44 10.63
C PRO A 71 24.39 2.28 10.33
N GLU A 72 23.96 1.04 10.62
CA GLU A 72 24.72 -0.19 10.38
C GLU A 72 24.92 -0.46 8.88
N ALA A 73 23.89 -0.32 8.05
CA ALA A 73 24.03 -0.48 6.60
C ALA A 73 24.89 0.64 5.96
N ALA A 74 24.82 1.85 6.50
CA ALA A 74 25.68 2.95 6.06
C ALA A 74 27.15 2.70 6.42
N ASP A 75 27.44 2.10 7.57
CA ASP A 75 28.79 1.76 7.99
C ASP A 75 29.35 0.52 7.29
N GLU A 76 28.53 -0.50 7.01
CA GLU A 76 28.92 -1.64 6.15
C GLU A 76 29.35 -1.15 4.76
N ILE A 77 28.54 -0.31 4.10
CA ILE A 77 28.88 0.24 2.78
C ILE A 77 30.17 1.08 2.84
N LYS A 78 30.39 1.86 3.91
CA LYS A 78 31.67 2.59 4.07
C LYS A 78 32.86 1.65 4.19
N GLN A 79 32.72 0.53 4.91
CA GLN A 79 33.78 -0.47 4.99
C GLN A 79 34.05 -1.13 3.63
N GLU A 80 33.00 -1.47 2.88
CA GLU A 80 33.15 -2.00 1.51
C GLU A 80 33.87 -1.01 0.58
N ILE A 81 33.54 0.28 0.66
CA ILE A 81 34.23 1.33 -0.11
C ILE A 81 35.73 1.39 0.24
N GLN A 82 36.08 1.29 1.53
CA GLN A 82 37.48 1.31 1.96
C GLN A 82 38.23 0.05 1.50
N MET A 83 37.58 -1.12 1.55
CA MET A 83 38.16 -2.36 1.03
C MET A 83 38.36 -2.31 -0.48
N ALA A 84 37.36 -1.84 -1.23
CA ALA A 84 37.46 -1.67 -2.67
C ALA A 84 38.59 -0.70 -3.05
N LYS A 85 38.73 0.43 -2.34
CA LYS A 85 39.84 1.38 -2.55
C LYS A 85 41.21 0.74 -2.31
N ARG A 86 41.35 -0.09 -1.28
CA ARG A 86 42.61 -0.80 -0.99
C ARG A 86 42.94 -1.85 -2.06
N ASP A 87 41.95 -2.60 -2.53
CA ASP A 87 42.13 -3.58 -3.61
C ASP A 87 42.48 -2.90 -4.95
N LEU A 88 41.89 -1.74 -5.20
CA LEU A 88 42.19 -0.93 -6.38
C LEU A 88 43.62 -0.33 -6.32
N ALA A 89 44.06 0.10 -5.14
CA ALA A 89 45.44 0.56 -4.92
C ALA A 89 46.46 -0.59 -5.02
N SER A 90 46.13 -1.79 -4.53
CA SER A 90 47.00 -2.97 -4.65
C SER A 90 47.18 -3.41 -6.11
N LYS A 91 46.17 -3.17 -6.95
CA LYS A 91 46.20 -3.37 -8.42
C LYS A 91 46.91 -2.25 -9.18
N GLY A 92 47.48 -1.25 -8.49
CA GLY A 92 48.32 -0.21 -9.08
C GLY A 92 47.55 0.99 -9.69
N PHE A 93 46.24 1.06 -9.50
CA PHE A 93 45.44 2.20 -9.94
C PHE A 93 45.47 3.31 -8.87
N LYS A 94 45.72 4.56 -9.28
CA LYS A 94 45.65 5.75 -8.40
C LYS A 94 44.28 6.41 -8.53
N PHE A 95 43.62 6.68 -7.40
CA PHE A 95 42.33 7.36 -7.26
C PHE A 95 42.47 8.57 -6.35
#